data_AF-A0A7V8Z244-F1
#
_entry.id   AF-A0A7V8Z244-F1
#
_cell.length_a   1.000
_cell.length_b   1.000
_cell.length_c   1.000
_cell.angle_alpha   90.00
_cell.angle_beta   90.00
_cell.angle_gamma   90.00
#
_symmetry.space_group_name_H-M   'P 1'
#
loop_
_entity.id
_entity.type
_entity.pdbx_description
1 polymer ?
#
loop_
_entity_poly.entity_id
_entity_poly.type
_entity_poly.pdbx_seq_one_letter_code
_entity_poly.pdbx_strand_id
1 'polypeptide(L)'
;MTIPSASDLFAAATTPDPGIDTRLHDRLVDRAEQQGLLDVTYRTVDSPFGPLLLAATAEGLVRVVFTEEGHDAALARLAAAVSPRILHTPRRLDNAANQLDEYFAGRRRSFDVPLDLRLAHGFRRAVLDHLRLIAYGATESYAEVAAAAGSPKAV
;
A
#
# COMPACT_ATOMS: atom_id res chain seq x y z
N MET A 1 9.00 -41.49 -34.10
CA MET A 1 8.15 -40.39 -33.59
C MET A 1 8.82 -39.89 -32.32
N THR A 2 9.74 -38.92 -32.48
CA THR A 2 10.63 -38.46 -31.41
C THR A 2 9.96 -37.33 -30.67
N ILE A 3 9.78 -37.46 -29.35
CA ILE A 3 9.23 -36.41 -28.50
C ILE A 3 10.26 -35.28 -28.44
N PRO A 4 9.91 -34.02 -28.78
CA PRO A 4 10.84 -32.91 -28.71
C PRO A 4 11.33 -32.68 -27.28
N SER A 5 12.59 -32.25 -27.15
CA SER A 5 13.24 -31.97 -25.88
C SER A 5 12.57 -30.77 -25.19
N ALA A 6 12.60 -30.71 -23.85
CA ALA A 6 12.16 -29.53 -23.10
C ALA A 6 12.88 -28.24 -23.56
N SER A 7 14.12 -28.36 -24.03
CA SER A 7 14.89 -27.25 -24.61
C SER A 7 14.29 -26.73 -25.93
N ASP A 8 13.69 -27.60 -26.74
CA ASP A 8 13.07 -27.23 -28.02
C ASP A 8 11.74 -26.49 -27.79
N LEU A 9 11.02 -26.84 -26.71
CA LEU A 9 9.78 -26.17 -26.29
C LEU A 9 10.01 -24.71 -25.90
N PHE A 10 11.13 -24.40 -25.22
CA PHE A 10 11.46 -23.02 -24.83
C PHE A 10 12.11 -22.22 -25.97
N ALA A 11 12.82 -22.88 -26.89
CA ALA A 11 13.39 -22.21 -28.07
C ALA A 11 12.30 -21.69 -29.04
N ALA A 12 11.16 -22.37 -29.12
CA ALA A 12 10.01 -21.96 -29.94
C ALA A 12 9.22 -20.76 -29.37
N ALA A 13 9.50 -20.33 -28.13
CA ALA A 13 8.82 -19.21 -27.47
C ALA A 13 9.55 -17.86 -27.62
N THR A 14 10.42 -17.71 -28.63
CA THR A 14 11.36 -16.57 -28.72
C THR A 14 10.74 -15.33 -29.42
N THR A 15 9.51 -15.00 -29.08
CA THR A 15 9.04 -13.62 -29.23
C THR A 15 8.17 -13.34 -28.02
N PRO A 16 8.58 -12.43 -27.11
CA PRO A 16 7.73 -12.04 -26.00
C PRO A 16 6.46 -11.42 -26.60
N ASP A 17 5.36 -12.17 -26.61
CA ASP A 17 4.03 -11.61 -26.80
C ASP A 17 3.74 -10.84 -25.51
N PRO A 18 3.68 -9.49 -25.56
CA PRO A 18 3.42 -8.69 -24.37
C PRO A 18 2.10 -9.08 -23.68
N GLY A 19 1.14 -9.62 -24.45
CA GLY A 19 -0.12 -10.10 -23.93
C GLY A 19 0.00 -11.43 -23.16
N ILE A 20 1.01 -12.27 -23.42
CA ILE A 20 1.25 -13.49 -22.64
C ILE A 20 1.76 -13.12 -21.25
N ASP A 21 2.73 -12.21 -21.16
CA ASP A 21 3.30 -11.80 -19.87
C ASP A 21 2.24 -11.18 -18.96
N THR A 22 1.39 -10.29 -19.49
CA THR A 22 0.26 -9.73 -18.74
C THR A 22 -0.73 -10.81 -18.29
N ARG A 23 -1.16 -11.70 -19.19
CA ARG A 23 -2.10 -12.78 -18.84
C ARG A 23 -1.53 -13.75 -17.80
N LEU A 24 -0.23 -14.05 -17.87
CA LEU A 24 0.45 -14.90 -16.89
C LEU A 24 0.57 -14.18 -15.54
N HIS A 25 0.92 -12.89 -15.56
CA HIS A 25 0.97 -12.05 -14.37
C HIS A 25 -0.41 -12.02 -13.69
N ASP A 26 -1.47 -11.66 -14.40
CA ASP A 26 -2.83 -11.57 -13.86
C ASP A 26 -3.27 -12.91 -13.25
N ARG A 27 -3.03 -14.03 -13.95
CA ARG A 27 -3.33 -15.37 -13.41
C ARG A 27 -2.52 -15.71 -12.16
N LEU A 28 -1.29 -15.23 -12.05
CA LEU A 28 -0.45 -15.42 -10.87
C LEU A 28 -0.95 -14.56 -9.71
N VAL A 29 -1.35 -13.31 -9.96
CA VAL A 29 -2.00 -12.43 -8.96
C VAL A 29 -3.27 -13.10 -8.43
N ASP A 30 -4.18 -13.50 -9.32
CA ASP A 30 -5.45 -14.13 -8.96
C ASP A 30 -5.24 -15.40 -8.12
N ARG A 31 -4.27 -16.24 -8.49
CA ARG A 31 -3.98 -17.46 -7.76
C ARG A 31 -3.32 -17.19 -6.41
N ALA A 32 -2.40 -16.23 -6.33
CA ALA A 32 -1.77 -15.83 -5.08
C ALA A 32 -2.79 -15.24 -4.10
N GLU A 33 -3.76 -14.46 -4.60
CA GLU A 33 -4.90 -13.99 -3.80
C GLU A 33 -5.76 -15.15 -3.29
N GLN A 34 -6.20 -16.04 -4.18
CA GLN A 34 -7.06 -17.18 -3.82
C GLN A 34 -6.41 -18.12 -2.80
N GLN A 35 -5.08 -18.23 -2.83
CA GLN A 35 -4.32 -19.08 -1.91
C GLN A 35 -3.86 -18.35 -0.63
N GLY A 36 -4.22 -17.07 -0.45
CA GLY A 36 -3.81 -16.29 0.72
C GLY A 36 -2.30 -16.09 0.82
N LEU A 37 -1.60 -16.09 -0.33
CA LEU A 37 -0.14 -15.97 -0.38
C LEU A 37 0.34 -14.51 -0.36
N LEU A 38 -0.56 -13.54 -0.49
CA LEU A 38 -0.24 -12.11 -0.44
C LEU A 38 -0.32 -11.57 0.98
N ASP A 39 0.78 -10.96 1.43
CA ASP A 39 0.82 -10.27 2.73
C ASP A 39 0.60 -8.78 2.58
N VAL A 40 1.13 -8.20 1.49
CA VAL A 40 1.01 -6.78 1.20
C VAL A 40 0.55 -6.60 -0.23
N THR A 41 -0.43 -5.74 -0.41
CA THR A 41 -0.86 -5.26 -1.71
C THR A 41 -0.60 -3.77 -1.83
N TYR A 42 -0.33 -3.29 -3.03
CA TYR A 42 -0.18 -1.86 -3.28
C TYR A 42 -0.87 -1.40 -4.57
N ARG A 43 -1.07 -0.09 -4.64
CA ARG A 43 -1.42 0.65 -5.86
C ARG A 43 -0.85 2.06 -5.81
N THR A 44 -0.77 2.69 -6.97
CA THR A 44 -0.54 4.13 -7.08
C THR A 44 -1.86 4.82 -7.40
N VAL A 45 -2.09 6.00 -6.82
CA VAL A 45 -3.20 6.90 -7.16
C VAL A 45 -2.66 8.30 -7.44
N ASP A 46 -3.32 9.03 -8.33
CA ASP A 46 -3.00 10.44 -8.57
C ASP A 46 -3.59 11.30 -7.44
N SER A 47 -2.91 12.41 -7.11
CA SER A 47 -3.41 13.38 -6.15
C SER A 47 -3.00 14.80 -6.54
N PRO A 48 -3.62 15.85 -5.95
CA PRO A 48 -3.19 17.24 -6.15
C PRO A 48 -1.73 17.51 -5.76
N PHE A 49 -1.10 16.60 -5.01
CA PHE A 49 0.28 16.69 -4.54
C PHE A 49 1.21 15.72 -5.26
N GLY A 50 0.79 15.20 -6.42
CA GLY A 50 1.51 14.16 -7.16
C GLY A 50 1.07 12.74 -6.75
N PRO A 51 1.71 11.70 -7.31
CA PRO A 51 1.26 10.33 -7.11
C PRO A 51 1.51 9.84 -5.67
N LEU A 52 0.56 9.04 -5.16
CA LEU A 52 0.62 8.42 -3.84
C LEU A 52 0.66 6.91 -3.99
N LEU A 53 1.63 6.27 -3.33
CA LEU A 53 1.67 4.82 -3.17
C LEU A 53 0.87 4.46 -1.92
N LEU A 54 -0.19 3.70 -2.12
CA LEU A 54 -1.02 3.10 -1.08
C LEU A 54 -0.61 1.64 -0.91
N ALA A 55 -0.36 1.19 0.32
CA ALA A 55 -0.09 -0.20 0.63
C ALA A 55 -0.97 -0.69 1.78
N ALA A 56 -1.48 -1.91 1.67
CA ALA A 56 -2.36 -2.53 2.64
C ALA A 56 -1.97 -3.99 2.92
N THR A 57 -2.20 -4.43 4.15
CA THR A 57 -2.17 -5.84 4.53
C THR A 57 -3.60 -6.38 4.58
N ALA A 58 -3.77 -7.63 5.06
CA ALA A 58 -5.09 -8.16 5.37
C ALA A 58 -5.82 -7.39 6.50
N GLU A 59 -5.10 -6.68 7.37
CA GLU A 59 -5.69 -5.92 8.50
C GLU A 59 -6.16 -4.53 8.08
N GLY A 60 -5.54 -3.92 7.07
CA GLY A 60 -5.89 -2.58 6.61
C GLY A 60 -4.75 -1.85 5.92
N LEU A 61 -4.95 -0.56 5.66
CA LEU A 61 -3.96 0.34 5.07
C LEU A 61 -2.78 0.47 6.04
N VAL A 62 -1.60 0.03 5.62
CA VAL A 62 -0.37 0.02 6.43
C VAL A 62 0.53 1.19 6.09
N ARG A 63 0.41 1.74 4.88
CA ARG A 63 1.25 2.86 4.43
C ARG A 63 0.62 3.70 3.33
N VAL A 64 0.87 5.00 3.38
CA VAL A 64 0.71 5.97 2.29
C VAL A 64 2.05 6.69 2.13
N VAL A 65 2.56 6.80 0.91
CA VAL A 65 3.87 7.41 0.62
C VAL A 65 3.76 8.30 -0.62
N PHE A 66 4.37 9.50 -0.58
CA PHE A 66 4.55 10.30 -1.79
C PHE A 66 5.57 9.61 -2.70
N THR A 67 5.23 9.39 -3.97
CA THR A 67 6.13 8.67 -4.87
C THR A 67 7.41 9.44 -5.20
N GLU A 68 7.47 10.75 -4.90
CA GLU A 68 8.68 11.56 -4.96
C GLU A 68 9.79 11.02 -4.04
N GLU A 69 9.44 10.25 -3.00
CA GLU A 69 10.39 9.53 -2.13
C GLU A 69 10.96 8.24 -2.76
N GLY A 70 10.53 7.88 -3.98
CA GLY A 70 10.94 6.71 -4.76
C GLY A 70 10.06 5.47 -4.56
N HIS A 71 9.38 5.04 -5.63
CA HIS A 71 8.47 3.88 -5.64
C HIS A 71 9.15 2.59 -5.13
N ASP A 72 10.29 2.23 -5.74
CA ASP A 72 11.01 1.00 -5.40
C ASP A 72 11.56 1.01 -3.98
N ALA A 73 12.04 2.18 -3.52
CA ALA A 73 12.52 2.35 -2.15
C ALA A 73 11.40 2.16 -1.12
N ALA A 74 10.19 2.66 -1.41
CA ALA A 74 9.04 2.46 -0.55
C ALA A 74 8.63 0.98 -0.46
N LEU A 75 8.58 0.29 -1.60
CA LEU A 75 8.28 -1.15 -1.63
C LEU A 75 9.37 -1.99 -0.93
N ALA A 76 10.64 -1.67 -1.12
CA ALA A 76 11.75 -2.34 -0.46
C ALA A 76 11.68 -2.22 1.08
N ARG A 77 11.32 -1.03 1.59
CA ARG A 77 11.12 -0.84 3.04
C ARG A 77 9.95 -1.65 3.57
N LEU A 78 8.84 -1.72 2.84
CA LEU A 78 7.71 -2.57 3.20
C LEU A 78 8.07 -4.06 3.18
N ALA A 79 8.88 -4.47 2.20
CA ALA A 79 9.34 -5.85 2.07
C ALA A 79 10.18 -6.27 3.28
N ALA A 80 11.07 -5.37 3.74
CA ALA A 80 11.90 -5.60 4.91
C ALA A 80 11.11 -5.54 6.24
N ALA A 81 10.13 -4.66 6.35
CA ALA A 81 9.43 -4.40 7.61
C ALA A 81 8.17 -5.26 7.85
N VAL A 82 7.52 -5.71 6.78
CA VAL A 82 6.24 -6.46 6.85
C VAL A 82 6.40 -7.84 6.25
N SER A 83 6.69 -7.91 4.95
CA SER A 83 6.87 -9.16 4.22
C SER A 83 7.32 -8.91 2.79
N PRO A 84 8.21 -9.75 2.21
CA PRO A 84 8.59 -9.66 0.81
C PRO A 84 7.47 -10.08 -0.16
N ARG A 85 6.36 -10.65 0.33
CA ARG A 85 5.21 -11.09 -0.48
C ARG A 85 4.30 -9.90 -0.83
N ILE A 86 4.86 -8.98 -1.61
CA ILE A 86 4.22 -7.75 -2.06
C ILE A 86 3.77 -7.91 -3.51
N LEU A 87 2.51 -7.56 -3.81
CA LEU A 87 2.01 -7.62 -5.18
C LEU A 87 1.11 -6.41 -5.52
N HIS A 88 1.16 -5.99 -6.78
CA HIS A 88 0.27 -4.96 -7.28
C HIS A 88 -1.14 -5.52 -7.42
N THR A 89 -2.07 -5.08 -6.57
CA THR A 89 -3.47 -5.58 -6.61
C THR A 89 -4.45 -4.45 -6.26
N PRO A 90 -4.69 -3.53 -7.21
CA PRO A 90 -5.35 -2.26 -6.93
C PRO A 90 -6.77 -2.39 -6.36
N ARG A 91 -7.48 -3.47 -6.71
CA ARG A 91 -8.85 -3.76 -6.25
C ARG A 91 -8.99 -3.74 -4.73
N ARG A 92 -8.01 -4.27 -3.99
CA ARG A 92 -8.06 -4.30 -2.51
C ARG A 92 -8.02 -2.91 -1.88
N LEU A 93 -7.52 -1.92 -2.62
CA LEU A 93 -7.37 -0.56 -2.17
C LEU A 93 -8.38 0.40 -2.84
N ASP A 94 -9.37 -0.11 -3.59
CA ASP A 94 -10.40 0.70 -4.25
C ASP A 94 -11.16 1.58 -3.25
N ASN A 95 -11.50 1.03 -2.08
CA ASN A 95 -12.17 1.80 -1.02
C ASN A 95 -11.31 3.01 -0.60
N ALA A 96 -10.05 2.78 -0.22
CA ALA A 96 -9.14 3.86 0.20
C ALA A 96 -8.90 4.88 -0.93
N ALA A 97 -8.73 4.42 -2.17
CA ALA A 97 -8.57 5.28 -3.34
C ALA A 97 -9.79 6.18 -3.56
N ASN A 98 -11.00 5.61 -3.56
CA ASN A 98 -12.24 6.36 -3.73
C ASN A 98 -12.44 7.41 -2.62
N GLN A 99 -12.11 7.06 -1.38
CA GLN A 99 -12.19 8.02 -0.27
C GLN A 99 -11.18 9.16 -0.40
N LEU A 100 -9.97 8.90 -0.89
CA LEU A 100 -9.00 9.94 -1.19
C LEU A 100 -9.49 10.87 -2.30
N ASP A 101 -10.05 10.32 -3.39
CA ASP A 101 -10.62 11.11 -4.47
C ASP A 101 -11.77 12.02 -3.97
N GLU A 102 -12.66 11.50 -3.13
CA GLU A 102 -13.70 12.30 -2.49
C GLU A 102 -13.15 13.38 -1.57
N TYR A 103 -12.09 13.07 -0.82
CA TYR A 103 -11.43 14.01 0.09
C TYR A 103 -10.80 15.17 -0.68
N PHE A 104 -10.02 14.87 -1.72
CA PHE A 104 -9.40 15.90 -2.56
C PHE A 104 -10.43 16.72 -3.35
N ALA A 105 -11.57 16.12 -3.69
CA ALA A 105 -12.69 16.84 -4.28
C ALA A 105 -13.55 17.62 -3.26
N GLY A 106 -13.20 17.61 -1.97
CA GLY A 106 -13.93 18.31 -0.91
C GLY A 106 -15.28 17.71 -0.54
N ARG A 107 -15.60 16.50 -1.02
CA ARG A 107 -16.87 15.78 -0.76
C ARG A 107 -16.82 14.92 0.51
N ARG A 108 -15.62 14.67 1.04
CA ARG A 108 -15.39 13.87 2.26
C ARG A 108 -14.56 14.64 3.28
N ARG A 109 -14.90 14.48 4.56
CA ARG A 109 -14.18 15.07 5.71
C ARG A 109 -13.75 14.05 6.76
N SER A 110 -14.18 12.80 6.64
CA SER A 110 -13.81 11.69 7.53
C SER A 110 -13.52 10.44 6.71
N PHE A 111 -12.59 9.61 7.19
CA PHE A 111 -12.23 8.35 6.54
C PHE A 111 -12.83 7.16 7.31
N ASP A 112 -13.36 6.20 6.56
CA ASP A 112 -13.78 4.90 7.06
C ASP A 112 -12.94 3.82 6.37
N VAL A 113 -11.65 3.80 6.71
CA VAL A 113 -10.65 2.89 6.15
C VAL A 113 -9.98 2.15 7.30
N PRO A 114 -9.95 0.81 7.30
CA PRO A 114 -9.23 0.07 8.32
C PRO A 114 -7.73 0.38 8.23
N LEU A 115 -7.10 0.68 9.36
CA LEU A 115 -5.69 1.02 9.45
C LEU A 115 -4.92 -0.10 10.14
N ASP A 116 -3.81 -0.46 9.53
CA ASP A 116 -2.82 -1.36 10.11
C ASP A 116 -1.65 -0.53 10.64
N LEU A 117 -1.65 -0.33 11.95
CA LEU A 117 -0.64 0.46 12.64
C LEU A 117 0.53 -0.39 13.16
N ARG A 118 0.80 -1.57 12.59
CA ARG A 118 1.89 -2.46 13.02
C ARG A 118 3.28 -1.82 12.95
N LEU A 119 3.48 -0.84 12.08
CA LEU A 119 4.76 -0.14 11.91
C LEU A 119 4.98 1.01 12.92
N ALA A 120 4.01 1.22 13.81
CA ALA A 120 4.07 2.23 14.86
C ALA A 120 4.06 1.56 16.24
N HIS A 121 5.08 1.86 17.04
CA HIS A 121 5.24 1.33 18.39
C HIS A 121 5.51 2.46 19.38
N GLY A 122 5.23 2.19 20.66
CA GLY A 122 5.49 3.12 21.77
C GLY A 122 4.88 4.49 21.52
N PHE A 123 5.69 5.53 21.70
CA PHE A 123 5.26 6.92 21.54
C PHE A 123 4.67 7.23 20.15
N ARG A 124 5.23 6.65 19.07
CA ARG A 124 4.70 6.86 17.70
C ARG A 124 3.26 6.36 17.58
N ARG A 125 2.94 5.24 18.23
CA ARG A 125 1.58 4.68 18.22
C ARG A 125 0.62 5.63 18.95
N ALA A 126 1.00 6.10 20.14
CA ALA A 126 0.20 7.06 20.91
C ALA A 126 -0.06 8.36 20.15
N VAL A 127 0.96 8.89 19.46
CA VAL A 127 0.80 10.07 18.59
C VAL A 127 -0.20 9.79 17.46
N LEU A 128 -0.09 8.67 16.74
CA LEU A 128 -1.02 8.34 15.66
C LEU A 128 -2.46 8.14 16.16
N ASP A 129 -2.65 7.54 17.34
CA ASP A 129 -3.97 7.38 17.93
C ASP A 129 -4.60 8.74 18.29
N HIS A 130 -3.79 9.70 18.75
CA HIS A 130 -4.26 11.06 19.03
C HIS A 130 -4.55 11.88 17.76
N LEU A 131 -3.69 11.81 16.74
CA LEU A 131 -3.88 12.54 15.48
C LEU A 131 -5.22 12.23 14.80
N ARG A 132 -5.78 11.03 15.03
CA ARG A 132 -7.09 10.62 14.51
C ARG A 132 -8.27 11.35 15.15
N LEU A 133 -8.06 12.01 16.29
CA LEU A 133 -9.09 12.78 17.00
C LEU A 133 -9.15 14.24 16.51
N ILE A 134 -8.10 14.72 15.84
CA ILE A 134 -8.06 16.06 15.28
C ILE A 134 -9.03 16.14 14.10
N ALA A 135 -10.07 16.96 14.24
CA ALA A 135 -11.11 17.10 13.23
C ALA A 135 -10.61 17.79 11.95
N TYR A 136 -11.28 17.53 10.83
CA TYR A 136 -11.01 18.21 9.58
C TYR A 136 -11.04 19.75 9.73
N GLY A 137 -9.99 20.41 9.27
CA GLY A 137 -9.85 21.87 9.35
C GLY A 137 -9.44 22.40 10.73
N ALA A 138 -9.24 21.52 11.72
CA ALA A 138 -8.68 21.88 13.02
C ALA A 138 -7.17 21.62 13.05
N THR A 139 -6.50 22.26 14.00
CA THR A 139 -5.06 22.11 14.23
C THR A 139 -4.79 22.00 15.72
N GLU A 140 -3.80 21.20 16.08
CA GLU A 140 -3.21 21.19 17.42
C GLU A 140 -1.69 21.38 17.30
N SER A 141 -1.10 22.02 18.29
CA SER A 141 0.33 22.21 18.41
C SER A 141 1.04 20.91 18.78
N TYR A 142 2.34 20.83 18.46
CA TYR A 142 3.16 19.69 18.86
C TYR A 142 3.15 19.43 20.37
N ALA A 143 3.10 20.49 21.18
CA ALA A 143 3.04 20.37 22.63
C ALA A 143 1.73 19.76 23.11
N GLU A 144 0.60 20.11 22.50
CA GLU A 144 -0.71 19.51 22.78
C GLU A 144 -0.72 18.03 22.41
N VAL A 145 -0.21 17.67 21.23
CA VAL A 145 -0.11 16.28 20.79
C VAL A 145 0.84 15.47 21.68
N ALA A 146 1.98 16.02 22.07
CA ALA A 146 2.95 15.34 22.93
C ALA A 146 2.40 15.12 24.35
N ALA A 147 1.69 16.10 24.90
CA ALA A 147 1.01 15.98 26.18
C ALA A 147 -0.08 14.91 26.13
N ALA A 148 -0.93 14.92 25.09
CA ALA A 148 -1.98 13.93 24.90
C ALA A 148 -1.44 12.51 24.67
N ALA A 149 -0.31 12.37 23.98
CA ALA A 149 0.39 11.11 23.78
C ALA A 149 1.18 10.62 25.01
N GLY A 150 1.06 11.29 26.16
CA GLY A 150 1.64 10.85 27.44
C GLY A 150 3.13 11.19 27.62
N SER A 151 3.69 12.07 26.78
CA SER A 151 5.08 12.54 26.93
C SER A 151 5.17 14.07 26.75
N PRO A 152 4.73 14.86 27.74
CA PRO A 152 4.71 16.33 27.66
C PRO A 152 6.07 16.99 27.41
N LYS A 153 7.18 16.25 27.64
CA LYS A 153 8.56 16.71 27.43
C LYS A 153 9.16 16.31 26.07
N ALA A 154 8.37 15.75 25.15
CA ALA A 154 8.85 15.26 23.85
C ALA A 154 8.88 16.35 22.76
N VAL A 155 8.97 17.63 23.15
CA VAL A 155 8.99 18.81 22.27
C VAL A 155 10.24 19.63 22.52
#